data_AF-C5KTS1-F1
#
_entry.id   AF-C5KTS1-F1
#
_cell.length_a   1.000
_cell.length_b   1.000
_cell.length_c   1.000
_cell.angle_alpha   90.00
_cell.angle_beta   90.00
_cell.angle_gamma   90.00
#
_symmetry.space_group_name_H-M   'P 1'
#
loop_
_entity.id
_entity.type
_entity.pdbx_description
1 polymer ?
#
loop_
_entity_poly.entity_id
_entity_poly.type
_entity_poly.pdbx_seq_one_letter_code
_entity_poly.pdbx_strand_id
1 'polypeptide(L)'
;MLCNFYHEPVAGGASEQLWKENQDLALMSLHNPFVQGLGDGTLDPEAFKTYLAQDTLYLNGYIRALSYCISKSDVTATGGELLTLLTGVEEELKSCHKHYIENPDASGPEAACRKYVDFLLAVGRADLGPSVVIAAVIPCARLYAWLGRELTADREVPETHPFRRWLLSHADEPINTSTRVLESLLDKHIRPGEFKEVAQAYRRAMELEYDFFDSFGDCLGRTTEVNMKIPTVLVVSGSDSGGGAGHQADLKTLEALGVYSTSALTSLTAQNTKGVQQIQVVNEDLFVAQIDSVITDFNLSVVKLGLVPTARQLEIIAQKLEALPMVVDPVLVATSGDDLVAQKNADDVLAMYKERIFPHATIITPNLPEAQHILGRKEITGVYEARAAAQALAQYGSMYVLVKGGHDQSDPEACRDVLYDREKDKFYEFTSKRIATINTHGTGCTLASAISGFIARGYSVPDAVERAIGYVHEAIVRSCGVPLGQGTNRPLVHSINSVWANYS
;
A
#
# COMPACT_ATOMS: atom_id res chain seq x y z
N MET A 1 6.67 -11.72 22.86
CA MET A 1 7.03 -10.34 23.25
C MET A 1 7.96 -9.84 22.16
N LEU A 2 7.39 -9.49 21.00
CA LEU A 2 8.12 -9.07 19.81
C LEU A 2 7.94 -7.56 19.68
N CYS A 3 9.08 -6.88 19.65
CA CYS A 3 9.34 -5.46 19.40
C CYS A 3 8.17 -4.58 18.91
N ASN A 4 7.55 -3.86 19.84
CA ASN A 4 6.86 -2.59 19.58
C ASN A 4 7.92 -1.48 19.35
N PHE A 5 8.66 -1.52 18.25
CA PHE A 5 9.53 -0.41 17.84
C PHE A 5 8.99 0.22 16.55
N TYR A 6 7.71 0.61 16.59
CA TYR A 6 7.08 1.45 15.57
C TYR A 6 7.09 2.89 16.06
N HIS A 7 7.92 3.75 15.48
CA HIS A 7 7.82 5.18 15.75
C HIS A 7 7.70 5.93 14.43
N GLU A 8 6.44 6.15 14.04
CA GLU A 8 6.01 7.24 13.16
C GLU A 8 6.55 8.59 13.69
N PRO A 9 6.56 9.68 12.88
CA PRO A 9 6.93 11.01 13.36
C PRO A 9 6.12 11.37 14.62
N VAL A 10 6.55 12.37 15.38
CA VAL A 10 5.84 12.77 16.61
C VAL A 10 4.36 13.01 16.30
N ALA A 11 3.48 12.18 16.88
CA ALA A 11 2.07 12.14 16.53
C ALA A 11 1.40 13.50 16.77
N GLY A 12 0.70 14.00 15.75
CA GLY A 12 0.02 15.30 15.71
C GLY A 12 0.91 16.49 15.34
N GLY A 13 2.18 16.27 14.98
CA GLY A 13 3.14 17.30 14.57
C GLY A 13 3.07 17.69 13.09
N ALA A 14 3.70 18.80 12.73
CA ALA A 14 3.87 19.22 11.33
C ALA A 14 4.75 18.22 10.56
N SER A 15 5.77 17.67 11.21
CA SER A 15 6.65 16.63 10.66
C SER A 15 5.89 15.39 10.19
N GLU A 16 4.90 14.94 10.97
CA GLU A 16 4.03 13.82 10.63
C GLU A 16 3.16 14.11 9.40
N GLN A 17 2.54 15.29 9.37
CA GLN A 17 1.71 15.71 8.25
C GLN A 17 2.53 15.78 6.96
N LEU A 18 3.72 16.37 7.00
CA LEU A 18 4.62 16.47 5.86
C LEU A 18 5.05 15.10 5.32
N TRP A 19 5.39 14.17 6.21
CA TRP A 19 5.74 12.81 5.81
C TRP A 19 4.56 12.07 5.16
N LYS A 20 3.34 12.22 5.71
CA LYS A 20 2.12 11.63 5.15
C LYS A 20 1.77 12.20 3.77
N GLU A 21 1.91 13.53 3.61
CA GLU A 21 1.63 14.22 2.34
C GLU A 21 2.62 13.91 1.22
N ASN A 22 3.80 13.36 1.54
CA ASN A 22 4.85 13.02 0.57
C ASN A 22 5.13 11.51 0.48
N GLN A 23 4.17 10.68 0.92
CA GLN A 23 4.24 9.21 0.76
C GLN A 23 4.29 8.77 -0.71
N ASP A 24 3.71 9.57 -1.62
CA ASP A 24 3.82 9.35 -3.06
C ASP A 24 5.29 9.26 -3.50
N LEU A 25 6.10 10.25 -3.14
CA LEU A 25 7.52 10.33 -3.50
C LEU A 25 8.38 9.30 -2.76
N ALA A 26 8.03 8.96 -1.52
CA ALA A 26 8.69 7.88 -0.78
C ALA A 26 8.48 6.52 -1.47
N LEU A 27 7.24 6.20 -1.84
CA LEU A 27 6.93 4.97 -2.58
C LEU A 27 7.56 4.94 -3.97
N MET A 28 7.58 6.07 -4.70
CA MET A 28 8.30 6.18 -5.97
C MET A 28 9.80 5.92 -5.80
N SER A 29 10.41 6.43 -4.73
CA SER A 29 11.82 6.17 -4.41
C SER A 29 12.06 4.72 -4.05
N LEU A 30 11.17 4.09 -3.28
CA LEU A 30 11.25 2.66 -2.96
C LEU A 30 11.26 1.81 -4.22
N HIS A 31 10.39 2.11 -5.19
CA HIS A 31 10.28 1.38 -6.44
C HIS A 31 11.26 1.83 -7.53
N ASN A 32 12.15 2.79 -7.23
CA ASN A 32 13.17 3.23 -8.17
C ASN A 32 14.12 2.05 -8.51
N PRO A 33 14.49 1.85 -9.79
CA PRO A 33 15.37 0.76 -10.20
C PRO A 33 16.70 0.70 -9.43
N PHE A 34 17.31 1.86 -9.15
CA PHE A 34 18.55 1.94 -8.39
C PHE A 34 18.36 1.42 -6.95
N VAL A 35 17.28 1.87 -6.29
CA VAL A 35 16.95 1.50 -4.90
C VAL A 35 16.55 0.03 -4.78
N GLN A 36 15.81 -0.51 -5.76
CA GLN A 36 15.52 -1.94 -5.82
C GLN A 36 16.79 -2.78 -6.02
N GLY A 37 17.68 -2.33 -6.92
CA GLY A 37 18.99 -2.97 -7.14
C GLY A 37 19.88 -2.97 -5.89
N LEU A 38 19.80 -1.91 -5.07
CA LEU A 38 20.46 -1.87 -3.75
C LEU A 38 19.89 -2.93 -2.81
N GLY A 39 18.57 -3.09 -2.78
CA GLY A 39 17.88 -4.00 -1.86
C GLY A 39 18.00 -5.48 -2.22
N ASP A 40 18.03 -5.81 -3.51
CA ASP A 40 18.15 -7.20 -3.98
C ASP A 40 19.60 -7.62 -4.31
N GLY A 41 20.54 -6.67 -4.29
CA GLY A 41 21.95 -6.90 -4.53
C GLY A 41 22.34 -6.98 -6.01
N THR A 42 21.44 -6.63 -6.93
CA THR A 42 21.67 -6.68 -8.39
C THR A 42 22.26 -5.40 -8.98
N LEU A 43 22.37 -4.32 -8.20
CA LEU A 43 22.94 -3.06 -8.66
C LEU A 43 24.40 -3.23 -9.12
N ASP A 44 24.77 -2.54 -10.21
CA ASP A 44 26.16 -2.45 -10.66
C ASP A 44 27.03 -1.80 -9.56
N PRO A 45 28.09 -2.48 -9.07
CA PRO A 45 29.01 -1.90 -8.08
C PRO A 45 29.62 -0.56 -8.50
N GLU A 46 29.86 -0.30 -9.79
CA GLU A 46 30.40 0.99 -10.25
C GLU A 46 29.36 2.11 -10.17
N ALA A 47 28.09 1.78 -10.42
CA ALA A 47 26.99 2.71 -10.21
C ALA A 47 26.84 3.09 -8.74
N PHE A 48 26.95 2.11 -7.85
CA PHE A 48 26.92 2.35 -6.41
C PHE A 48 28.07 3.26 -5.96
N LYS A 49 29.28 3.05 -6.47
CA LYS A 49 30.41 3.95 -6.19
C LYS A 49 30.18 5.37 -6.71
N THR A 50 29.59 5.50 -7.89
CA THR A 50 29.26 6.81 -8.48
C THR A 50 28.22 7.53 -7.63
N TYR A 51 27.18 6.82 -7.20
CA TYR A 51 26.20 7.31 -6.23
C TYR A 51 26.87 7.78 -4.94
N LEU A 52 27.73 6.98 -4.31
CA LEU A 52 28.41 7.39 -3.07
C LEU A 52 29.34 8.60 -3.24
N ALA A 53 29.96 8.76 -4.42
CA ALA A 53 30.75 9.94 -4.74
C ALA A 53 29.85 11.19 -4.81
N GLN A 54 28.70 11.10 -5.49
CA GLN A 54 27.73 12.18 -5.54
C GLN A 54 27.09 12.47 -4.18
N ASP A 55 26.82 11.44 -3.39
CA ASP A 55 26.24 11.57 -2.06
C ASP A 55 27.22 12.25 -1.08
N THR A 56 28.51 11.96 -1.22
CA THR A 56 29.55 12.70 -0.47
C THR A 56 29.54 14.20 -0.78
N LEU A 57 29.39 14.57 -2.06
CA LEU A 57 29.29 15.97 -2.48
C LEU A 57 27.99 16.62 -1.97
N TYR A 58 26.90 15.86 -1.95
CA TYR A 58 25.62 16.28 -1.39
C TYR A 58 25.73 16.54 0.12
N LEU A 59 26.30 15.60 0.90
CA LEU A 59 26.49 15.73 2.35
C LEU A 59 27.37 16.93 2.73
N ASN A 60 28.35 17.29 1.90
CA ASN A 60 29.10 18.54 2.06
C ASN A 60 28.19 19.79 1.93
N GLY A 61 27.21 19.76 1.01
CA GLY A 61 26.17 20.78 0.90
C GLY A 61 25.21 20.78 2.09
N TYR A 62 24.83 19.60 2.56
CA TYR A 62 23.99 19.38 3.73
C TYR A 62 24.60 19.99 5.00
N ILE A 63 25.88 19.73 5.26
CA ILE A 63 26.65 20.31 6.37
C ILE A 63 26.61 21.85 6.32
N ARG A 64 26.76 22.43 5.14
CA ARG A 64 26.70 23.89 4.96
C ARG A 64 25.30 24.45 5.23
N ALA A 65 24.26 23.77 4.77
CA ALA A 65 22.87 24.16 5.03
C ALA A 65 22.53 24.11 6.53
N LEU A 66 22.94 23.03 7.22
CA LEU A 66 22.83 22.95 8.69
C LEU A 66 23.62 24.04 9.40
N SER A 67 24.83 24.36 8.92
CA SER A 67 25.64 25.46 9.47
C SER A 67 24.92 26.82 9.35
N TYR A 68 24.25 27.08 8.24
CA TYR A 68 23.39 28.26 8.12
C TYR A 68 22.21 28.21 9.10
N CYS A 69 21.57 27.05 9.28
CA CYS A 69 20.49 26.90 10.25
C CYS A 69 20.96 27.21 11.69
N ILE A 70 22.14 26.72 12.08
CA ILE A 70 22.77 27.01 13.38
C ILE A 70 23.02 28.50 13.52
N SER A 71 23.55 29.16 12.49
CA SER A 71 23.84 30.61 12.54
C SER A 71 22.59 31.48 12.74
N LYS A 72 21.41 30.95 12.42
CA LYS A 72 20.11 31.61 12.57
C LYS A 72 19.35 31.18 13.82
N SER A 73 19.89 30.25 14.59
CA SER A 73 19.25 29.63 15.74
C SER A 73 19.88 30.10 17.05
N ASP A 74 19.13 29.98 18.16
CA ASP A 74 19.72 30.13 19.49
C ASP A 74 20.72 28.99 19.73
N VAL A 75 22.00 29.36 19.86
CA VAL A 75 23.12 28.43 19.99
C VAL A 75 23.00 27.55 21.23
N THR A 76 22.39 28.06 22.31
CA THR A 76 22.31 27.35 23.60
C THR A 76 21.17 26.33 23.70
N ALA A 77 20.23 26.35 22.75
CA ALA A 77 19.13 25.40 22.68
C ALA A 77 19.21 24.59 21.37
N THR A 78 18.76 25.17 20.27
CA THR A 78 18.66 24.52 18.96
C THR A 78 20.01 24.29 18.31
N GLY A 79 20.97 25.21 18.51
CA GLY A 79 22.31 25.09 17.93
C GLY A 79 23.09 23.87 18.45
N GLY A 80 22.93 23.48 19.72
CA GLY A 80 23.59 22.31 20.29
C GLY A 80 23.10 20.98 19.71
N GLU A 81 21.80 20.85 19.49
CA GLU A 81 21.19 19.67 18.86
C GLU A 81 21.63 19.57 17.38
N LEU A 82 21.62 20.68 16.64
CA LEU A 82 22.08 20.74 15.25
C LEU A 82 23.60 20.46 15.12
N LEU A 83 24.43 20.87 16.08
CA LEU A 83 25.86 20.54 16.10
C LEU A 83 26.11 19.04 16.31
N THR A 84 25.27 18.39 17.12
CA THR A 84 25.34 16.94 17.32
C THR A 84 25.01 16.20 16.02
N LEU A 85 23.97 16.66 15.30
CA LEU A 85 23.61 16.14 13.98
C LEU A 85 24.74 16.30 12.96
N LEU A 86 25.37 17.48 12.90
CA LEU A 86 26.53 17.72 12.05
C LEU A 86 27.67 16.73 12.30
N THR A 87 27.93 16.40 13.57
CA THR A 87 28.98 15.44 13.93
C THR A 87 28.66 14.04 13.42
N GLY A 88 27.39 13.62 13.49
CA GLY A 88 26.94 12.34 12.94
C GLY A 88 27.13 12.23 11.42
N VAL A 89 26.81 13.29 10.68
CA VAL A 89 27.03 13.34 9.21
C VAL A 89 28.52 13.26 8.88
N GLU A 90 29.39 13.89 9.66
CA GLU A 90 30.84 13.76 9.47
C GLU A 90 31.34 12.32 9.73
N GLU A 91 30.77 11.62 10.71
CA GLU A 91 31.10 10.22 11.00
C GLU A 91 30.65 9.28 9.88
N GLU A 92 29.50 9.54 9.27
CA GLU A 92 29.01 8.82 8.10
C GLU A 92 29.97 8.96 6.91
N LEU A 93 30.35 10.20 6.58
CA LEU A 93 31.36 10.50 5.56
C LEU A 93 32.70 9.81 5.83
N LYS A 94 33.11 9.71 7.10
CA LYS A 94 34.39 9.10 7.49
C LYS A 94 34.35 7.58 7.56
N SER A 95 33.21 6.96 7.86
CA SER A 95 33.13 5.53 8.19
C SER A 95 32.39 4.67 7.16
N CYS A 96 31.30 5.16 6.59
CA CYS A 96 30.47 4.41 5.64
C CYS A 96 31.00 4.60 4.21
N HIS A 97 31.23 5.84 3.78
CA HIS A 97 31.65 6.12 2.41
C HIS A 97 33.08 5.68 2.13
N LYS A 98 34.01 5.95 3.06
CA LYS A 98 35.42 5.51 2.93
C LYS A 98 35.61 3.99 2.88
N HIS A 99 34.58 3.22 3.26
CA HIS A 99 34.62 1.77 3.08
C HIS A 99 34.51 1.36 1.61
N TYR A 100 33.79 2.14 0.81
CA TYR A 100 33.47 1.80 -0.58
C TYR A 100 34.26 2.63 -1.61
N ILE A 101 34.66 3.86 -1.26
CA ILE A 101 35.36 4.79 -2.16
C ILE A 101 36.53 5.51 -1.47
N GLU A 102 37.67 5.64 -2.15
CA GLU A 102 38.87 6.29 -1.62
C GLU A 102 38.96 7.79 -1.96
N ASN A 103 38.42 8.23 -3.11
CA ASN A 103 38.51 9.62 -3.60
C ASN A 103 37.16 10.12 -4.17
N PRO A 104 36.23 10.58 -3.30
CA PRO A 104 34.87 10.97 -3.70
C PRO A 104 34.80 12.24 -4.57
N ASP A 105 35.78 13.14 -4.48
CA ASP A 105 35.70 14.48 -5.10
C ASP A 105 36.23 14.53 -6.55
N ALA A 106 36.61 13.40 -7.14
CA ALA A 106 37.37 13.37 -8.39
C ALA A 106 36.61 13.88 -9.63
N SER A 107 35.27 13.75 -9.68
CA SER A 107 34.45 14.09 -10.85
C SER A 107 33.56 15.34 -10.66
N GLY A 108 33.46 15.89 -9.45
CA GLY A 108 32.56 17.00 -9.12
C GLY A 108 31.06 16.65 -9.19
N PRO A 109 30.16 17.59 -8.85
CA PRO A 109 28.74 17.25 -8.71
C PRO A 109 28.04 17.21 -10.08
N GLU A 110 27.31 16.13 -10.32
CA GLU A 110 26.45 15.95 -11.49
C GLU A 110 25.18 16.80 -11.40
N ALA A 111 24.36 16.82 -12.45
CA ALA A 111 23.22 17.73 -12.56
C ALA A 111 22.20 17.58 -11.41
N ALA A 112 21.85 16.34 -11.03
CA ALA A 112 20.91 16.07 -9.94
C ALA A 112 21.49 16.49 -8.58
N CYS A 113 22.71 16.03 -8.25
CA CYS A 113 23.44 16.43 -7.05
C CYS A 113 23.55 17.95 -6.93
N ARG A 114 23.97 18.62 -8.00
CA ARG A 114 24.13 20.08 -8.04
C ARG A 114 22.83 20.82 -7.80
N LYS A 115 21.73 20.42 -8.46
CA LYS A 115 20.40 21.02 -8.23
C LYS A 115 19.99 20.89 -6.76
N TYR A 116 20.29 19.75 -6.14
CA TYR A 116 19.92 19.52 -4.76
C TYR A 116 20.77 20.36 -3.79
N VAL A 117 22.09 20.37 -3.97
CA VAL A 117 22.99 21.22 -3.18
C VAL A 117 22.66 22.71 -3.34
N ASP A 118 22.39 23.16 -4.57
CA ASP A 118 22.01 24.55 -4.85
C ASP A 118 20.70 24.93 -4.14
N PHE A 119 19.72 24.02 -4.10
CA PHE A 119 18.48 24.21 -3.35
C PHE A 119 18.75 24.34 -1.84
N LEU A 120 19.49 23.41 -1.23
CA LEU A 120 19.80 23.45 0.20
C LEU A 120 20.56 24.73 0.59
N LEU A 121 21.52 25.14 -0.23
CA LEU A 121 22.28 26.38 0.00
C LEU A 121 21.41 27.62 -0.21
N ALA A 122 20.48 27.61 -1.17
CA ALA A 122 19.55 28.71 -1.39
C ALA A 122 18.61 28.89 -0.19
N VAL A 123 18.01 27.79 0.30
CA VAL A 123 17.17 27.81 1.52
C VAL A 123 17.98 28.23 2.74
N GLY A 124 19.19 27.69 2.89
CA GLY A 124 20.11 28.03 3.98
C GLY A 124 20.53 29.51 3.98
N ARG A 125 20.75 30.12 2.82
CA ARG A 125 21.17 31.54 2.70
C ARG A 125 20.03 32.53 2.75
N ALA A 126 18.83 32.13 2.34
CA ALA A 126 17.67 33.00 2.32
C ALA A 126 17.33 33.49 3.74
N ASP A 127 16.74 34.67 3.87
CA ASP A 127 16.29 35.20 5.16
C ASP A 127 14.98 34.53 5.61
N LEU A 128 15.04 33.20 5.79
CA LEU A 128 13.97 32.31 6.19
C LEU A 128 14.23 31.80 7.62
N GLY A 129 13.15 31.49 8.34
CA GLY A 129 13.21 30.91 9.68
C GLY A 129 13.89 29.53 9.70
N PRO A 130 14.37 29.08 10.88
CA PRO A 130 15.05 27.79 11.02
C PRO A 130 14.15 26.60 10.64
N SER A 131 12.83 26.70 10.86
CA SER A 131 11.84 25.70 10.47
C SER A 131 11.88 25.33 8.99
N VAL A 132 12.03 26.30 8.08
CA VAL A 132 12.09 26.04 6.63
C VAL A 132 13.39 25.34 6.24
N VAL A 133 14.51 25.72 6.86
CA VAL A 133 15.81 25.06 6.63
C VAL A 133 15.78 23.63 7.15
N ILE A 134 15.23 23.40 8.35
CA ILE A 134 15.04 22.08 8.95
C ILE A 134 14.13 21.22 8.05
N ALA A 135 13.04 21.78 7.55
CA ALA A 135 12.12 21.08 6.65
C ALA A 135 12.79 20.63 5.34
N ALA A 136 13.72 21.42 4.81
CA ALA A 136 14.47 21.07 3.60
C ALA A 136 15.50 19.93 3.82
N VAL A 137 15.96 19.71 5.05
CA VAL A 137 17.00 18.71 5.36
C VAL A 137 16.47 17.41 5.97
N ILE A 138 15.21 17.39 6.45
CA ILE A 138 14.58 16.16 6.98
C ILE A 138 14.48 15.04 5.93
N PRO A 139 14.04 15.29 4.68
CA PRO A 139 13.80 14.24 3.69
C PRO A 139 14.97 13.26 3.51
N CYS A 140 16.21 13.75 3.45
CA CYS A 140 17.40 12.90 3.36
C CYS A 140 17.48 11.89 4.50
N ALA A 141 17.40 12.34 5.76
CA ALA A 141 17.48 11.45 6.91
C ALA A 141 16.26 10.51 6.99
N ARG A 142 15.06 11.07 6.78
CA ARG A 142 13.80 10.35 6.94
C ARG A 142 13.58 9.28 5.86
N LEU A 143 13.78 9.65 4.60
CA LEU A 143 13.55 8.76 3.46
C LEU A 143 14.54 7.59 3.50
N TYR A 144 15.82 7.85 3.77
CA TYR A 144 16.84 6.81 3.83
C TYR A 144 16.60 5.84 4.99
N ALA A 145 16.24 6.36 6.17
CA ALA A 145 15.85 5.54 7.31
C ALA A 145 14.65 4.63 6.98
N TRP A 146 13.67 5.16 6.25
CA TRP A 146 12.50 4.41 5.83
C TRP A 146 12.85 3.37 4.76
N LEU A 147 13.61 3.73 3.72
CA LEU A 147 14.07 2.81 2.67
C LEU A 147 14.91 1.66 3.23
N GLY A 148 15.87 1.96 4.12
CA GLY A 148 16.69 0.94 4.78
C GLY A 148 15.82 -0.11 5.49
N ARG A 149 14.75 0.33 6.17
CA ARG A 149 13.77 -0.58 6.78
C ARG A 149 12.94 -1.34 5.76
N GLU A 150 12.33 -0.68 4.77
CA GLU A 150 11.47 -1.36 3.79
C GLU A 150 12.24 -2.42 2.98
N LEU A 151 13.51 -2.15 2.65
CA LEU A 151 14.35 -3.08 1.91
C LEU A 151 14.83 -4.27 2.76
N THR A 152 14.83 -4.12 4.09
CA THR A 152 15.27 -5.16 5.03
C THR A 152 14.11 -5.80 5.81
N ALA A 153 12.90 -5.27 5.67
CA ALA A 153 11.69 -5.76 6.33
C ALA A 153 11.49 -7.24 5.98
N ASP A 154 11.42 -8.07 7.02
CA ASP A 154 11.17 -9.52 6.95
C ASP A 154 12.26 -10.36 6.24
N ARG A 155 13.46 -9.81 6.02
CA ARG A 155 14.56 -10.50 5.33
C ARG A 155 15.86 -10.47 6.13
N GLU A 156 16.45 -11.65 6.36
CA GLU A 156 17.83 -11.73 6.82
C GLU A 156 18.77 -11.36 5.65
N VAL A 157 19.48 -10.23 5.76
CA VAL A 157 20.42 -9.79 4.71
C VAL A 157 21.70 -10.65 4.78
N PRO A 158 21.96 -11.51 3.78
CA PRO A 158 23.09 -12.45 3.81
C PRO A 158 24.42 -11.71 3.94
N GLU A 159 25.42 -12.32 4.61
CA GLU A 159 26.77 -11.76 4.70
C GLU A 159 27.42 -11.52 3.33
N THR A 160 27.00 -12.27 2.31
CA THR A 160 27.46 -12.17 0.93
C THR A 160 26.83 -11.01 0.15
N HIS A 161 25.83 -10.31 0.71
CA HIS A 161 25.13 -9.24 0.01
C HIS A 161 26.05 -8.03 -0.21
N PRO A 162 26.24 -7.56 -1.46
CA PRO A 162 27.26 -6.56 -1.80
C PRO A 162 27.06 -5.22 -1.10
N PHE A 163 25.80 -4.84 -0.86
CA PHE A 163 25.43 -3.56 -0.22
C PHE A 163 24.98 -3.73 1.24
N ARG A 164 25.28 -4.87 1.88
CA ARG A 164 24.80 -5.22 3.22
C ARG A 164 25.01 -4.11 4.24
N ARG A 165 26.21 -3.53 4.25
CA ARG A 165 26.57 -2.48 5.23
C ARG A 165 25.72 -1.22 5.05
N TRP A 166 25.40 -0.85 3.81
CA TRP A 166 24.53 0.29 3.53
C TRP A 166 23.10 -0.01 3.98
N LEU A 167 22.56 -1.19 3.65
CA LEU A 167 21.20 -1.58 4.06
C LEU A 167 21.04 -1.59 5.58
N LEU A 168 22.00 -2.18 6.29
CA LEU A 168 21.94 -2.29 7.74
C LEU A 168 22.20 -0.95 8.43
N SER A 169 23.11 -0.11 7.94
CA SER A 169 23.36 1.19 8.55
C SER A 169 22.13 2.09 8.49
N HIS A 170 21.40 2.06 7.38
CA HIS A 170 20.18 2.85 7.19
C HIS A 170 18.94 2.24 7.84
N ALA A 171 18.97 0.96 8.21
CA ALA A 171 17.95 0.34 9.04
C ALA A 171 18.21 0.49 10.55
N ASP A 172 19.38 0.98 10.95
CA ASP A 172 19.84 1.03 12.35
C ASP A 172 19.31 2.25 13.15
N GLU A 173 19.30 2.11 14.48
CA GLU A 173 18.70 3.07 15.41
C GLU A 173 19.41 4.46 15.50
N PRO A 174 20.72 4.60 15.26
CA PRO A 174 21.37 5.92 15.24
C PRO A 174 20.82 6.88 14.18
N ILE A 175 20.55 6.40 12.96
CA ILE A 175 19.97 7.22 11.88
C ILE A 175 18.50 7.57 12.20
N ASN A 176 17.76 6.66 12.84
CA ASN A 176 16.44 6.95 13.38
C ASN A 176 16.47 8.05 14.45
N THR A 177 17.52 8.09 15.26
CA THR A 177 17.67 9.10 16.32
C THR A 177 17.89 10.49 15.72
N SER A 178 18.78 10.63 14.75
CA SER A 178 19.04 11.91 14.06
C SER A 178 17.80 12.46 13.36
N THR A 179 17.03 11.58 12.70
CA THR A 179 15.76 11.93 12.07
C THR A 179 14.76 12.50 13.08
N ARG A 180 14.59 11.84 14.24
CA ARG A 180 13.68 12.29 15.31
C ARG A 180 14.06 13.65 15.87
N VAL A 181 15.35 13.96 16.00
CA VAL A 181 15.82 15.27 16.46
C VAL A 181 15.40 16.36 15.48
N LEU A 182 15.61 16.15 14.17
CA LEU A 182 15.18 17.10 13.15
C LEU A 182 13.66 17.29 13.12
N GLU A 183 12.89 16.21 13.18
CA GLU A 183 11.43 16.25 13.23
C GLU A 183 10.93 17.01 14.47
N SER A 184 11.51 16.74 15.64
CA SER A 184 11.17 17.43 16.88
C SER A 184 11.53 18.91 16.85
N LEU A 185 12.69 19.26 16.27
CA LEU A 185 13.09 20.65 16.08
C LEU A 185 12.14 21.39 15.13
N LEU A 186 11.71 20.74 14.04
CA LEU A 186 10.73 21.32 13.13
C LEU A 186 9.42 21.64 13.86
N ASP A 187 8.87 20.65 14.56
CA ASP A 187 7.60 20.78 15.29
C ASP A 187 7.67 21.84 16.40
N LYS A 188 8.84 22.02 17.01
CA LYS A 188 9.10 23.06 18.01
C LYS A 188 9.20 24.47 17.42
N HIS A 189 9.76 24.61 16.22
CA HIS A 189 10.13 25.91 15.64
C HIS A 189 9.15 26.44 14.60
N ILE A 190 8.28 25.60 14.04
CA ILE A 190 7.29 26.03 13.06
C ILE A 190 6.31 27.05 13.67
N ARG A 191 6.15 28.19 12.99
CA ARG A 191 5.25 29.27 13.45
C ARG A 191 3.85 29.14 12.84
N PRO A 192 2.81 29.64 13.52
CA PRO A 192 1.48 29.75 12.91
C PRO A 192 1.53 30.52 11.58
N GLY A 193 1.01 29.92 10.51
CA GLY A 193 1.00 30.50 9.16
C GLY A 193 2.23 30.20 8.31
N GLU A 194 3.26 29.52 8.84
CA GLU A 194 4.51 29.17 8.13
C GLU A 194 4.47 27.78 7.46
N PHE A 195 3.38 27.03 7.67
CA PHE A 195 3.27 25.64 7.20
C PHE A 195 3.38 25.52 5.68
N LYS A 196 2.90 26.51 4.93
CA LYS A 196 2.95 26.47 3.46
C LYS A 196 4.39 26.48 2.95
N GLU A 197 5.23 27.36 3.47
CA GLU A 197 6.64 27.50 3.10
C GLU A 197 7.44 26.27 3.54
N VAL A 198 7.16 25.76 4.74
CA VAL A 198 7.73 24.51 5.26
C VAL A 198 7.36 23.32 4.36
N ALA A 199 6.09 23.20 3.97
CA ALA A 199 5.61 22.11 3.11
C ALA A 199 6.20 22.17 1.71
N GLN A 200 6.35 23.37 1.15
CA GLN A 200 7.02 23.57 -0.14
C GLN A 200 8.50 23.17 -0.08
N ALA A 201 9.22 23.55 0.97
CA ALA A 201 10.62 23.17 1.14
C ALA A 201 10.78 21.65 1.32
N TYR A 202 9.93 21.03 2.13
CA TYR A 202 9.93 19.58 2.37
C TYR A 202 9.63 18.80 1.09
N ARG A 203 8.54 19.15 0.39
CA ARG A 203 8.18 18.49 -0.87
C ARG A 203 9.26 18.66 -1.92
N ARG A 204 9.84 19.87 -2.03
CA ARG A 204 10.91 20.10 -3.00
C ARG A 204 12.15 19.26 -2.71
N ALA A 205 12.51 19.08 -1.44
CA ALA A 205 13.58 18.17 -1.05
C ALA A 205 13.24 16.71 -1.39
N MET A 206 12.01 16.24 -1.12
CA MET A 206 11.57 14.89 -1.53
C MET A 206 11.63 14.66 -3.05
N GLU A 207 11.25 15.66 -3.86
CA GLU A 207 11.38 15.57 -5.33
C GLU A 207 12.85 15.47 -5.75
N LEU A 208 13.73 16.23 -5.09
CA LEU A 208 15.16 16.21 -5.37
C LEU A 208 15.83 14.90 -4.92
N GLU A 209 15.35 14.27 -3.85
CA GLU A 209 15.76 12.91 -3.46
C GLU A 209 15.42 11.89 -4.55
N TYR A 210 14.18 11.94 -5.06
CA TYR A 210 13.76 11.06 -6.14
C TYR A 210 14.60 11.28 -7.40
N ASP A 211 14.78 12.54 -7.83
CA ASP A 211 15.64 12.90 -8.96
C ASP A 211 17.09 12.43 -8.75
N PHE A 212 17.58 12.45 -7.50
CA PHE A 212 18.91 11.97 -7.15
C PHE A 212 19.04 10.47 -7.40
N PHE A 213 18.12 9.65 -6.88
CA PHE A 213 18.10 8.21 -7.17
C PHE A 213 17.89 7.90 -8.65
N ASP A 214 16.98 8.62 -9.30
CA ASP A 214 16.63 8.42 -10.72
C ASP A 214 17.80 8.76 -11.65
N SER A 215 18.69 9.68 -11.27
CA SER A 215 19.91 9.96 -12.02
C SER A 215 20.87 8.77 -12.13
N PHE A 216 20.69 7.76 -11.27
CA PHE A 216 21.40 6.50 -11.34
C PHE A 216 20.55 5.37 -11.94
N GLY A 217 19.29 5.59 -12.34
CA GLY A 217 18.40 4.51 -12.83
C GLY A 217 18.89 3.78 -14.08
N ASP A 218 19.62 4.47 -14.97
CA ASP A 218 20.19 3.93 -16.22
C ASP A 218 21.39 2.99 -15.99
N CYS A 219 21.94 2.97 -14.78
CA CYS A 219 23.18 2.26 -14.46
C CYS A 219 23.06 0.73 -14.46
N LEU A 220 21.85 0.19 -14.55
CA LEU A 220 21.60 -1.25 -14.56
C LEU A 220 21.84 -1.88 -15.95
N GLY A 221 22.26 -1.12 -16.96
CA GLY A 221 22.51 -1.65 -18.31
C GLY A 221 21.31 -2.43 -18.88
N ARG A 222 20.08 -2.04 -18.50
CA ARG A 222 18.85 -2.79 -18.78
C ARG A 222 18.42 -2.62 -20.24
N THR A 223 19.13 -3.29 -21.15
CA THR A 223 18.50 -3.96 -22.31
C THR A 223 18.01 -5.37 -21.95
N THR A 224 18.28 -5.83 -20.74
CA THR A 224 17.70 -7.06 -20.19
C THR A 224 16.38 -6.73 -19.52
N GLU A 225 15.31 -7.40 -19.97
CA GLU A 225 14.01 -7.46 -19.28
C GLU A 225 14.22 -7.45 -17.78
N VAL A 226 13.60 -6.47 -17.12
CA VAL A 226 13.59 -6.42 -15.66
C VAL A 226 12.94 -7.70 -15.19
N ASN A 227 13.69 -8.61 -14.57
CA ASN A 227 13.16 -9.83 -13.97
C ASN A 227 12.41 -9.51 -12.65
N MET A 228 11.69 -8.39 -12.61
CA MET A 228 10.73 -8.06 -11.57
C MET A 228 9.45 -8.79 -11.92
N LYS A 229 9.09 -9.76 -11.08
CA LYS A 229 7.77 -10.38 -11.15
C LYS A 229 6.75 -9.35 -10.66
N ILE A 230 6.17 -8.59 -11.59
CA ILE A 230 5.12 -7.62 -11.29
C ILE A 230 3.93 -8.38 -10.68
N PRO A 231 3.52 -8.07 -9.43
CA PRO A 231 2.32 -8.65 -8.84
C PRO A 231 1.14 -8.42 -9.77
N THR A 232 0.60 -9.51 -10.32
CA THR A 232 -0.45 -9.43 -11.34
C THR A 232 -1.67 -10.21 -10.88
N VAL A 233 -2.83 -9.55 -10.84
CA VAL A 233 -4.10 -10.17 -10.41
C VAL A 233 -5.08 -10.21 -11.58
N LEU A 234 -5.67 -11.38 -11.82
CA LEU A 234 -6.82 -11.51 -12.73
C LEU A 234 -8.10 -11.30 -11.94
N VAL A 235 -8.82 -10.22 -12.25
CA VAL A 235 -10.12 -9.89 -11.69
C VAL A 235 -11.22 -10.48 -12.56
N VAL A 236 -11.96 -11.46 -12.02
CA VAL A 236 -13.12 -12.06 -12.65
C VAL A 236 -14.38 -11.58 -11.92
N SER A 237 -15.09 -10.61 -12.48
CA SER A 237 -16.17 -9.90 -11.78
C SER A 237 -17.12 -9.18 -12.73
N GLY A 238 -18.29 -8.76 -12.24
CA GLY A 238 -19.24 -7.93 -12.97
C GLY A 238 -18.84 -6.45 -12.97
N SER A 239 -19.13 -5.73 -14.05
CA SER A 239 -18.91 -4.28 -14.16
C SER A 239 -20.02 -3.49 -13.46
N ASP A 240 -19.66 -2.55 -12.58
CA ASP A 240 -20.53 -1.53 -12.00
C ASP A 240 -20.35 -0.19 -12.73
N SER A 241 -21.38 0.25 -13.45
CA SER A 241 -21.36 1.55 -14.17
C SER A 241 -21.15 2.76 -13.25
N GLY A 242 -21.53 2.67 -11.98
CA GLY A 242 -21.30 3.72 -10.98
C GLY A 242 -19.85 3.78 -10.48
N GLY A 243 -19.05 2.76 -10.80
CA GLY A 243 -17.64 2.67 -10.48
C GLY A 243 -17.34 2.50 -8.99
N GLY A 244 -18.34 2.13 -8.18
CA GLY A 244 -18.23 2.05 -6.73
C GLY A 244 -17.97 0.65 -6.19
N ALA A 245 -18.40 -0.39 -6.92
CA ALA A 245 -18.22 -1.79 -6.60
C ALA A 245 -17.76 -2.58 -7.84
N GLY A 246 -17.87 -3.91 -7.77
CA GLY A 246 -17.59 -4.79 -8.89
C GLY A 246 -16.17 -4.60 -9.44
N HIS A 247 -16.05 -4.80 -10.75
CA HIS A 247 -14.78 -4.74 -11.44
C HIS A 247 -14.04 -3.40 -11.26
N GLN A 248 -14.76 -2.28 -11.24
CA GLN A 248 -14.16 -0.95 -11.08
C GLN A 248 -13.55 -0.76 -9.68
N ALA A 249 -14.22 -1.22 -8.63
CA ALA A 249 -13.64 -1.20 -7.28
C ALA A 249 -12.41 -2.10 -7.19
N ASP A 250 -12.45 -3.24 -7.86
CA ASP A 250 -11.36 -4.20 -7.90
C ASP A 250 -10.10 -3.57 -8.52
N LEU A 251 -10.21 -3.02 -9.74
CA LEU A 251 -9.08 -2.38 -10.44
C LEU A 251 -8.53 -1.17 -9.65
N LYS A 252 -9.42 -0.30 -9.14
CA LYS A 252 -9.00 0.89 -8.37
C LYS A 252 -8.24 0.50 -7.10
N THR A 253 -8.65 -0.58 -6.45
CA THR A 253 -8.00 -1.08 -5.24
C THR A 253 -6.62 -1.63 -5.56
N LEU A 254 -6.53 -2.48 -6.59
CA LEU A 254 -5.27 -3.10 -6.98
C LEU A 254 -4.24 -2.05 -7.45
N GLU A 255 -4.68 -1.07 -8.23
CA GLU A 255 -3.85 0.05 -8.66
C GLU A 255 -3.34 0.88 -7.47
N ALA A 256 -4.22 1.20 -6.52
CA ALA A 256 -3.83 1.92 -5.30
C ALA A 256 -2.80 1.15 -4.43
N LEU A 257 -2.72 -0.17 -4.60
CA LEU A 257 -1.77 -1.04 -3.90
C LEU A 257 -0.52 -1.39 -4.73
N GLY A 258 -0.35 -0.79 -5.91
CA GLY A 258 0.79 -1.04 -6.80
C GLY A 258 0.77 -2.43 -7.45
N VAL A 259 -0.42 -2.96 -7.74
CA VAL A 259 -0.62 -4.30 -8.30
C VAL A 259 -1.24 -4.18 -9.69
N TYR A 260 -0.60 -4.78 -10.70
CA TYR A 260 -1.16 -4.79 -12.05
C TYR A 260 -2.39 -5.68 -12.09
N SER A 261 -3.46 -5.20 -12.72
CA SER A 261 -4.73 -5.89 -12.75
C SER A 261 -5.19 -6.16 -14.18
N THR A 262 -5.61 -7.40 -14.42
CA THR A 262 -6.20 -7.88 -15.67
C THR A 262 -7.66 -8.27 -15.42
N SER A 263 -8.42 -8.50 -16.49
CA SER A 263 -9.89 -8.51 -16.42
C SER A 263 -10.51 -9.65 -17.20
N ALA A 264 -11.51 -10.29 -16.61
CA ALA A 264 -12.52 -11.07 -17.31
C ALA A 264 -13.92 -10.70 -16.78
N LEU A 265 -14.68 -9.97 -17.58
CA LEU A 265 -16.00 -9.48 -17.17
C LEU A 265 -17.05 -10.58 -17.24
N THR A 266 -17.79 -10.79 -16.14
CA THR A 266 -18.86 -11.80 -16.04
C THR A 266 -20.22 -11.24 -16.45
N SER A 267 -20.46 -9.97 -16.17
CA SER A 267 -21.68 -9.23 -16.48
C SER A 267 -21.42 -7.73 -16.57
N LEU A 268 -22.35 -7.02 -17.18
CA LEU A 268 -22.41 -5.56 -17.20
C LEU A 268 -23.68 -5.13 -16.47
N THR A 269 -23.57 -4.22 -15.50
CA THR A 269 -24.73 -3.59 -14.86
C THR A 269 -24.88 -2.14 -15.27
N ALA A 270 -26.09 -1.74 -15.65
CA ALA A 270 -26.51 -0.35 -15.60
C ALA A 270 -26.90 -0.07 -14.15
N GLN A 271 -25.96 0.49 -13.39
CA GLN A 271 -26.07 0.72 -11.96
C GLN A 271 -25.52 2.10 -11.59
N ASN A 272 -26.05 2.67 -10.53
CA ASN A 272 -25.54 3.88 -9.90
C ASN A 272 -25.86 3.86 -8.39
N THR A 273 -25.66 4.99 -7.71
CA THR A 273 -25.88 5.11 -6.25
C THR A 273 -27.33 4.89 -5.81
N LYS A 274 -28.29 4.78 -6.74
CA LYS A 274 -29.70 4.47 -6.49
C LYS A 274 -30.07 2.99 -6.69
N GLY A 275 -29.12 2.11 -6.99
CA GLY A 275 -29.34 0.67 -7.18
C GLY A 275 -29.10 0.20 -8.62
N VAL A 276 -29.49 -1.04 -8.91
CA VAL A 276 -29.31 -1.67 -10.23
C VAL A 276 -30.55 -1.48 -11.10
N GLN A 277 -30.39 -0.95 -12.31
CA GLN A 277 -31.48 -0.77 -13.27
C GLN A 277 -31.55 -1.91 -14.29
N GLN A 278 -30.40 -2.45 -14.68
CA GLN A 278 -30.31 -3.53 -15.64
C GLN A 278 -29.03 -4.34 -15.41
N ILE A 279 -29.09 -5.63 -15.71
CA ILE A 279 -27.94 -6.52 -15.76
C ILE A 279 -27.96 -7.27 -17.09
N GLN A 280 -26.79 -7.43 -17.69
CA GLN A 280 -26.58 -8.28 -18.85
C GLN A 280 -25.38 -9.19 -18.59
N VAL A 281 -25.59 -10.50 -18.65
CA VAL A 281 -24.51 -11.49 -18.54
C VAL A 281 -23.68 -11.45 -19.82
N VAL A 282 -22.35 -11.49 -19.68
CA VAL A 282 -21.45 -11.57 -20.83
C VAL A 282 -21.62 -12.94 -21.49
N ASN A 283 -21.70 -12.94 -22.82
CA ASN A 283 -21.81 -14.17 -23.60
C ASN A 283 -20.65 -15.15 -23.28
N GLU A 284 -20.95 -16.44 -23.22
CA GLU A 284 -20.00 -17.49 -22.82
C GLU A 284 -18.73 -17.50 -23.67
N ASP A 285 -18.85 -17.40 -25.00
CA ASP A 285 -17.70 -17.44 -25.91
C ASP A 285 -16.75 -16.27 -25.65
N LEU A 286 -17.32 -15.08 -25.42
CA LEU A 286 -16.53 -13.89 -25.07
C LEU A 286 -15.94 -13.99 -23.65
N PHE A 287 -16.64 -14.60 -22.69
CA PHE A 287 -16.12 -14.83 -21.35
C PHE A 287 -14.90 -15.76 -21.38
N VAL A 288 -14.99 -16.87 -22.12
CA VAL A 288 -13.88 -17.80 -22.36
C VAL A 288 -12.73 -17.09 -23.06
N ALA A 289 -13.00 -16.34 -24.14
CA ALA A 289 -11.97 -15.63 -24.89
C ALA A 289 -11.21 -14.60 -24.03
N GLN A 290 -11.88 -13.91 -23.10
CA GLN A 290 -11.23 -13.01 -22.15
C GLN A 290 -10.25 -13.75 -21.24
N ILE A 291 -10.71 -14.85 -20.61
CA ILE A 291 -9.85 -15.66 -19.74
C ILE A 291 -8.65 -16.19 -20.52
N ASP A 292 -8.88 -16.79 -21.69
CA ASP A 292 -7.83 -17.38 -22.52
C ASP A 292 -6.80 -16.34 -22.98
N SER A 293 -7.25 -15.14 -23.34
CA SER A 293 -6.35 -14.05 -23.73
C SER A 293 -5.43 -13.63 -22.59
N VAL A 294 -5.91 -13.65 -21.34
CA VAL A 294 -5.10 -13.23 -20.19
C VAL A 294 -4.16 -14.35 -19.73
N ILE A 295 -4.68 -15.57 -19.52
CA ILE A 295 -3.88 -16.65 -18.92
C ILE A 295 -2.75 -17.14 -19.85
N THR A 296 -2.85 -16.88 -21.16
CA THR A 296 -1.83 -17.30 -22.14
C THR A 296 -0.73 -16.26 -22.34
N ASP A 297 -0.91 -15.03 -21.86
CA ASP A 297 0.01 -13.90 -22.08
C ASP A 297 0.61 -13.35 -20.77
N PHE A 298 -0.18 -13.29 -19.69
CA PHE A 298 0.23 -12.67 -18.42
C PHE A 298 0.69 -13.68 -17.38
N ASN A 299 1.75 -13.33 -16.64
CA ASN A 299 2.22 -14.11 -15.48
C ASN A 299 1.36 -13.80 -14.24
N LEU A 300 0.22 -14.47 -14.13
CA LEU A 300 -0.75 -14.24 -13.05
C LEU A 300 -0.24 -14.77 -11.70
N SER A 301 -0.45 -13.97 -10.66
CA SER A 301 -0.11 -14.31 -9.27
C SER A 301 -1.33 -14.79 -8.47
N VAL A 302 -2.49 -14.15 -8.65
CA VAL A 302 -3.73 -14.44 -7.91
C VAL A 302 -4.93 -14.18 -8.81
N VAL A 303 -6.00 -14.95 -8.63
CA VAL A 303 -7.33 -14.67 -9.17
C VAL A 303 -8.21 -14.06 -8.08
N LYS A 304 -8.79 -12.90 -8.36
CA LYS A 304 -9.85 -12.33 -7.53
C LYS A 304 -11.20 -12.62 -8.19
N LEU A 305 -12.04 -13.35 -7.49
CA LEU A 305 -13.39 -13.69 -7.94
C LEU A 305 -14.43 -12.80 -7.23
N GLY A 306 -15.25 -12.10 -8.00
CA GLY A 306 -16.38 -11.29 -7.52
C GLY A 306 -17.73 -11.84 -7.96
N LEU A 307 -18.62 -10.97 -8.47
CA LEU A 307 -19.93 -11.39 -8.97
C LEU A 307 -19.79 -12.35 -10.15
N VAL A 308 -20.36 -13.55 -10.03
CA VAL A 308 -20.49 -14.52 -11.13
C VAL A 308 -21.96 -14.96 -11.22
N PRO A 309 -22.71 -14.50 -12.24
CA PRO A 309 -24.17 -14.66 -12.27
C PRO A 309 -24.66 -16.05 -12.71
N THR A 310 -23.78 -16.96 -13.18
CA THR A 310 -24.20 -18.25 -13.73
C THR A 310 -23.33 -19.42 -13.29
N ALA A 311 -23.96 -20.58 -13.07
CA ALA A 311 -23.29 -21.85 -12.78
C ALA A 311 -22.28 -22.23 -13.86
N ARG A 312 -22.61 -21.95 -15.13
CA ARG A 312 -21.75 -22.23 -16.28
C ARG A 312 -20.46 -21.42 -16.26
N GLN A 313 -20.50 -20.14 -15.90
CA GLN A 313 -19.28 -19.34 -15.73
C GLN A 313 -18.41 -19.87 -14.58
N LEU A 314 -19.01 -20.28 -13.45
CA LEU A 314 -18.26 -20.91 -12.34
C LEU A 314 -17.60 -22.21 -12.78
N GLU A 315 -18.26 -23.01 -13.62
CA GLU A 315 -17.67 -24.22 -14.18
C GLU A 315 -16.43 -23.91 -15.03
N ILE A 316 -16.51 -22.90 -15.90
CA ILE A 316 -15.40 -22.44 -16.74
C ILE A 316 -14.24 -21.93 -15.88
N ILE A 317 -14.54 -21.13 -14.85
CA ILE A 317 -13.54 -20.62 -13.89
C ILE A 317 -12.84 -21.79 -13.20
N ALA A 318 -13.60 -22.75 -12.67
CA ALA A 318 -13.05 -23.92 -12.00
C ALA A 318 -12.14 -24.74 -12.92
N GLN A 319 -12.46 -24.85 -14.21
CA GLN A 319 -11.66 -25.62 -15.17
C GLN A 319 -10.39 -24.88 -15.61
N LYS A 320 -10.46 -23.56 -15.85
CA LYS A 320 -9.35 -22.80 -16.46
C LYS A 320 -8.39 -22.19 -15.44
N LEU A 321 -8.85 -21.96 -14.20
CA LEU A 321 -8.12 -21.20 -13.19
C LEU A 321 -7.74 -22.02 -11.95
N GLU A 322 -7.91 -23.35 -11.96
CA GLU A 322 -7.66 -24.24 -10.81
C GLU A 322 -6.22 -24.17 -10.25
N ALA A 323 -5.24 -23.84 -11.09
CA ALA A 323 -3.83 -23.84 -10.72
C ALA A 323 -3.38 -22.53 -10.03
N LEU A 324 -4.23 -21.50 -10.00
CA LEU A 324 -3.90 -20.19 -9.45
C LEU A 324 -4.50 -20.01 -8.05
N PRO A 325 -3.78 -19.35 -7.12
CA PRO A 325 -4.36 -18.91 -5.86
C PRO A 325 -5.61 -18.07 -6.11
N MET A 326 -6.68 -18.31 -5.35
CA MET A 326 -7.98 -17.68 -5.58
C MET A 326 -8.55 -17.05 -4.31
N VAL A 327 -8.84 -15.76 -4.40
CA VAL A 327 -9.58 -14.99 -3.39
C VAL A 327 -11.01 -14.84 -3.88
N VAL A 328 -11.96 -15.41 -3.14
CA VAL A 328 -13.36 -15.50 -3.58
C VAL A 328 -14.24 -14.64 -2.67
N ASP A 329 -14.85 -13.60 -3.25
CA ASP A 329 -15.94 -12.85 -2.64
C ASP A 329 -17.26 -13.43 -3.17
N PRO A 330 -17.97 -14.28 -2.40
CA PRO A 330 -19.15 -15.00 -2.88
C PRO A 330 -20.36 -14.05 -2.94
N VAL A 331 -20.34 -13.11 -3.88
CA VAL A 331 -21.40 -12.12 -4.08
C VAL A 331 -22.64 -12.81 -4.62
N LEU A 332 -23.61 -13.07 -3.73
CA LEU A 332 -24.88 -13.69 -4.09
C LEU A 332 -26.01 -12.66 -4.24
N VAL A 333 -25.92 -11.50 -3.59
CA VAL A 333 -26.93 -10.42 -3.59
C VAL A 333 -26.24 -9.06 -3.72
N ALA A 334 -26.88 -8.06 -4.35
CA ALA A 334 -26.33 -6.70 -4.39
C ALA A 334 -26.33 -6.06 -2.99
N THR A 335 -25.41 -5.12 -2.77
CA THR A 335 -25.42 -4.26 -1.58
C THR A 335 -26.71 -3.41 -1.48
N SER A 336 -27.40 -3.13 -2.59
CA SER A 336 -28.73 -2.50 -2.60
C SER A 336 -29.88 -3.44 -2.21
N GLY A 337 -29.62 -4.72 -2.03
CA GLY A 337 -30.63 -5.76 -1.81
C GLY A 337 -31.26 -6.29 -3.11
N ASP A 338 -30.83 -5.79 -4.28
CA ASP A 338 -31.29 -6.28 -5.59
C ASP A 338 -30.71 -7.68 -5.88
N ASP A 339 -31.53 -8.57 -6.43
CA ASP A 339 -31.08 -9.89 -6.89
C ASP A 339 -30.16 -9.73 -8.11
N LEU A 340 -28.88 -10.07 -7.94
CA LEU A 340 -27.87 -10.03 -9.02
C LEU A 340 -27.79 -11.34 -9.80
N VAL A 341 -28.27 -12.42 -9.18
CA VAL A 341 -28.46 -13.72 -9.82
C VAL A 341 -29.95 -13.84 -10.11
N ALA A 342 -30.32 -14.19 -11.34
CA ALA A 342 -31.73 -14.45 -11.63
C ALA A 342 -32.23 -15.54 -10.67
N GLN A 343 -33.29 -15.27 -9.89
CA GLN A 343 -33.80 -16.13 -8.81
C GLN A 343 -33.91 -17.62 -9.17
N LYS A 344 -34.19 -17.94 -10.44
CA LYS A 344 -34.30 -19.31 -10.94
C LYS A 344 -32.98 -20.09 -10.97
N ASN A 345 -31.83 -19.42 -10.89
CA ASN A 345 -30.50 -20.02 -11.03
C ASN A 345 -29.66 -19.89 -9.75
N ALA A 346 -30.20 -19.30 -8.67
CA ALA A 346 -29.45 -19.02 -7.44
C ALA A 346 -28.94 -20.30 -6.76
N ASP A 347 -29.78 -21.36 -6.71
CA ASP A 347 -29.41 -22.65 -6.13
C ASP A 347 -28.29 -23.35 -6.92
N ASP A 348 -28.35 -23.32 -8.25
CA ASP A 348 -27.32 -23.90 -9.12
C ASP A 348 -25.97 -23.17 -8.96
N VAL A 349 -26.00 -21.84 -8.85
CA VAL A 349 -24.81 -21.02 -8.61
C VAL A 349 -24.21 -21.34 -7.23
N LEU A 350 -25.04 -21.44 -6.19
CA LEU A 350 -24.59 -21.78 -4.85
C LEU A 350 -24.00 -23.20 -4.78
N ALA A 351 -24.61 -24.16 -5.46
CA ALA A 351 -24.09 -25.52 -5.58
C ALA A 351 -22.71 -25.51 -6.24
N MET A 352 -22.55 -24.79 -7.36
CA MET A 352 -21.26 -24.67 -8.04
C MET A 352 -20.18 -24.01 -7.19
N TYR A 353 -20.52 -23.00 -6.39
CA TYR A 353 -19.57 -22.43 -5.42
C TYR A 353 -19.07 -23.50 -4.43
N LYS A 354 -20.00 -24.22 -3.81
CA LYS A 354 -19.67 -25.25 -2.80
C LYS A 354 -18.89 -26.43 -3.37
N GLU A 355 -19.27 -26.89 -4.56
CA GLU A 355 -18.74 -28.13 -5.13
C GLU A 355 -17.48 -27.91 -5.96
N ARG A 356 -17.32 -26.74 -6.59
CA ARG A 356 -16.31 -26.51 -7.64
C ARG A 356 -15.39 -25.33 -7.39
N ILE A 357 -15.77 -24.35 -6.57
CA ILE A 357 -14.93 -23.16 -6.33
C ILE A 357 -14.30 -23.17 -4.94
N PHE A 358 -15.09 -23.32 -3.88
CA PHE A 358 -14.60 -23.33 -2.51
C PHE A 358 -13.51 -24.36 -2.25
N PRO A 359 -13.52 -25.58 -2.84
CA PRO A 359 -12.43 -26.54 -2.69
C PRO A 359 -11.07 -26.07 -3.22
N HIS A 360 -11.05 -25.10 -4.14
CA HIS A 360 -9.83 -24.54 -4.75
C HIS A 360 -9.51 -23.13 -4.24
N ALA A 361 -10.37 -22.55 -3.40
CA ALA A 361 -10.18 -21.19 -2.90
C ALA A 361 -9.07 -21.15 -1.84
N THR A 362 -8.09 -20.25 -2.05
CA THR A 362 -7.12 -19.88 -1.03
C THR A 362 -7.85 -19.23 0.14
N ILE A 363 -8.76 -18.30 -0.14
CA ILE A 363 -9.60 -17.66 0.87
C ILE A 363 -10.97 -17.34 0.29
N ILE A 364 -12.02 -17.60 1.07
CA ILE A 364 -13.37 -17.07 0.81
C ILE A 364 -13.67 -15.95 1.81
N THR A 365 -14.37 -14.90 1.39
CA THR A 365 -14.64 -13.71 2.22
C THR A 365 -16.13 -13.40 2.40
N PRO A 366 -16.99 -14.32 2.85
CA PRO A 366 -18.42 -14.04 3.00
C PRO A 366 -18.72 -13.02 4.11
N ASN A 367 -19.72 -12.15 3.89
CA ASN A 367 -20.35 -11.38 4.99
C ASN A 367 -21.34 -12.27 5.77
N LEU A 368 -21.87 -11.75 6.88
CA LEU A 368 -22.84 -12.50 7.70
C LEU A 368 -24.08 -12.98 6.90
N PRO A 369 -24.78 -12.12 6.13
CA PRO A 369 -25.87 -12.59 5.27
C PRO A 369 -25.48 -13.69 4.27
N GLU A 370 -24.33 -13.56 3.62
CA GLU A 370 -23.79 -14.57 2.69
C GLU A 370 -23.48 -15.88 3.42
N ALA A 371 -22.83 -15.81 4.59
CA ALA A 371 -22.53 -16.98 5.41
C ALA A 371 -23.81 -17.69 5.87
N GLN A 372 -24.84 -16.94 6.29
CA GLN A 372 -26.16 -17.46 6.64
C GLN A 372 -26.79 -18.21 5.47
N HIS A 373 -26.79 -17.59 4.29
CA HIS A 373 -27.36 -18.19 3.08
C HIS A 373 -26.61 -19.45 2.64
N ILE A 374 -25.27 -19.40 2.58
CA ILE A 374 -24.43 -20.54 2.20
C ILE A 374 -24.63 -21.71 3.17
N LEU A 375 -24.69 -21.45 4.48
CA LEU A 375 -24.86 -22.50 5.50
C LEU A 375 -26.32 -22.92 5.73
N GLY A 376 -27.30 -22.24 5.15
CA GLY A 376 -28.72 -22.46 5.44
C GLY A 376 -29.09 -22.15 6.89
N ARG A 377 -28.40 -21.20 7.54
CA ARG A 377 -28.63 -20.77 8.92
C ARG A 377 -29.46 -19.50 8.96
N LYS A 378 -30.36 -19.40 9.95
CA LYS A 378 -31.23 -18.22 10.10
C LYS A 378 -30.48 -16.98 10.57
N GLU A 379 -29.56 -17.12 11.51
CA GLU A 379 -28.86 -15.99 12.14
C GLU A 379 -27.44 -16.39 12.55
N ILE A 380 -26.49 -15.48 12.35
CA ILE A 380 -25.10 -15.57 12.79
C ILE A 380 -24.77 -14.22 13.41
N THR A 381 -24.69 -14.16 14.74
CA THR A 381 -24.55 -12.90 15.48
C THR A 381 -23.42 -13.04 16.51
N GLY A 382 -22.54 -12.05 16.56
CA GLY A 382 -21.39 -12.04 17.46
C GLY A 382 -20.24 -12.95 17.01
N VAL A 383 -19.10 -12.75 17.68
CA VAL A 383 -17.82 -13.38 17.30
C VAL A 383 -17.82 -14.91 17.41
N TYR A 384 -18.54 -15.47 18.39
CA TYR A 384 -18.58 -16.91 18.60
C TYR A 384 -19.33 -17.65 17.48
N GLU A 385 -20.48 -17.12 17.05
CA GLU A 385 -21.21 -17.67 15.90
C GLU A 385 -20.44 -17.45 14.60
N ALA A 386 -19.76 -16.31 14.45
CA ALA A 386 -18.89 -16.05 13.30
C ALA A 386 -17.73 -17.08 13.21
N ARG A 387 -17.09 -17.44 14.34
CA ARG A 387 -16.10 -18.52 14.39
C ARG A 387 -16.70 -19.87 13.97
N ALA A 388 -17.86 -20.22 14.52
CA ALA A 388 -18.54 -21.47 14.18
C ALA A 388 -18.97 -21.52 12.70
N ALA A 389 -19.36 -20.37 12.13
CA ALA A 389 -19.67 -20.23 10.73
C ALA A 389 -18.42 -20.38 9.85
N ALA A 390 -17.31 -19.72 10.21
CA ALA A 390 -16.05 -19.83 9.48
C ALA A 390 -15.55 -21.28 9.39
N GLN A 391 -15.61 -22.01 10.51
CA GLN A 391 -15.24 -23.43 10.56
C GLN A 391 -16.18 -24.32 9.75
N ALA A 392 -17.49 -24.05 9.77
CA ALA A 392 -18.47 -24.80 8.98
C ALA A 392 -18.29 -24.55 7.47
N LEU A 393 -18.04 -23.30 7.08
CA LEU A 393 -17.77 -22.92 5.69
C LEU A 393 -16.49 -23.57 5.16
N ALA A 394 -15.45 -23.68 6.00
CA ALA A 394 -14.19 -24.34 5.64
C ALA A 394 -14.38 -25.84 5.30
N GLN A 395 -15.47 -26.47 5.74
CA GLN A 395 -15.80 -27.86 5.37
C GLN A 395 -16.14 -28.00 3.88
N TYR A 396 -16.49 -26.92 3.18
CA TYR A 396 -16.62 -26.91 1.72
C TYR A 396 -15.28 -26.86 0.99
N GLY A 397 -14.16 -26.78 1.72
CA GLY A 397 -12.83 -27.08 1.18
C GLY A 397 -11.84 -25.92 1.17
N SER A 398 -12.29 -24.68 1.38
CA SER A 398 -11.41 -23.50 1.35
C SER A 398 -10.32 -23.56 2.43
N MET A 399 -9.12 -23.10 2.09
CA MET A 399 -7.97 -23.10 3.01
C MET A 399 -8.15 -22.08 4.13
N TYR A 400 -8.62 -20.88 3.76
CA TYR A 400 -8.97 -19.82 4.69
C TYR A 400 -10.42 -19.37 4.50
N VAL A 401 -11.05 -18.96 5.60
CA VAL A 401 -12.40 -18.37 5.58
C VAL A 401 -12.41 -17.09 6.41
N LEU A 402 -12.70 -15.96 5.79
CA LEU A 402 -12.91 -14.67 6.47
C LEU A 402 -14.39 -14.34 6.53
N VAL A 403 -14.99 -14.48 7.71
CA VAL A 403 -16.37 -14.03 7.96
C VAL A 403 -16.33 -12.55 8.35
N LYS A 404 -16.91 -11.71 7.47
CA LYS A 404 -16.90 -10.24 7.61
C LYS A 404 -17.98 -9.77 8.60
N GLY A 405 -17.60 -9.08 9.65
CA GLY A 405 -18.47 -8.66 10.76
C GLY A 405 -19.17 -7.31 10.59
N GLY A 406 -18.93 -6.58 9.50
CA GLY A 406 -19.50 -5.24 9.30
C GLY A 406 -21.04 -5.15 9.37
N HIS A 407 -21.75 -6.27 9.17
CA HIS A 407 -23.21 -6.35 9.27
C HIS A 407 -23.72 -6.69 10.68
N ASP A 408 -22.83 -7.10 11.59
CA ASP A 408 -23.19 -7.38 12.97
C ASP A 408 -23.64 -6.09 13.66
N GLN A 409 -24.84 -6.10 14.26
CA GLN A 409 -25.41 -4.96 14.98
C GLN A 409 -25.28 -5.10 16.51
N SER A 410 -24.65 -6.18 17.00
CA SER A 410 -24.53 -6.44 18.44
C SER A 410 -23.56 -5.49 19.15
N ASP A 411 -22.58 -4.93 18.43
CA ASP A 411 -21.61 -3.95 18.94
C ASP A 411 -21.68 -2.67 18.07
N PRO A 412 -22.24 -1.57 18.59
CA PRO A 412 -22.40 -0.33 17.83
C PRO A 412 -21.08 0.42 17.61
N GLU A 413 -20.01 0.09 18.36
CA GLU A 413 -18.73 0.81 18.30
C GLU A 413 -17.66 0.06 17.50
N ALA A 414 -17.86 -1.23 17.24
CA ALA A 414 -16.87 -2.08 16.60
C ALA A 414 -17.43 -2.97 15.48
N CYS A 415 -16.55 -3.28 14.53
CA CYS A 415 -16.70 -4.35 13.55
C CYS A 415 -15.67 -5.43 13.88
N ARG A 416 -16.09 -6.70 13.92
CA ARG A 416 -15.21 -7.84 14.24
C ARG A 416 -15.20 -8.85 13.10
N ASP A 417 -14.10 -8.92 12.39
CA ASP A 417 -13.90 -9.92 11.33
C ASP A 417 -13.16 -11.14 11.87
N VAL A 418 -13.58 -12.33 11.44
CA VAL A 418 -13.00 -13.60 11.91
C VAL A 418 -12.41 -14.37 10.75
N LEU A 419 -11.11 -14.59 10.78
CA LEU A 419 -10.39 -15.45 9.84
C LEU A 419 -10.13 -16.81 10.49
N TYR A 420 -10.48 -17.88 9.79
CA TYR A 420 -10.15 -19.26 10.17
C TYR A 420 -9.14 -19.84 9.19
N ASP A 421 -8.02 -20.34 9.72
CA ASP A 421 -7.00 -21.14 9.02
C ASP A 421 -7.31 -22.61 9.26
N ARG A 422 -7.77 -23.29 8.20
CA ARG A 422 -8.19 -24.70 8.28
C ARG A 422 -7.01 -25.64 8.51
N GLU A 423 -5.85 -25.34 7.94
CA GLU A 423 -4.66 -26.21 8.03
C GLU A 423 -4.11 -26.22 9.46
N LYS A 424 -4.07 -25.05 10.10
CA LYS A 424 -3.55 -24.88 11.47
C LYS A 424 -4.63 -25.00 12.54
N ASP A 425 -5.88 -25.19 12.16
CA ASP A 425 -7.06 -25.12 13.04
C ASP A 425 -7.02 -23.88 13.96
N LYS A 426 -6.76 -22.71 13.36
CA LYS A 426 -6.47 -21.48 14.10
C LYS A 426 -7.39 -20.34 13.69
N PHE A 427 -7.84 -19.57 14.68
CA PHE A 427 -8.61 -18.34 14.47
C PHE A 427 -7.73 -17.10 14.63
N TYR A 428 -8.03 -16.10 13.82
CA TYR A 428 -7.52 -14.74 13.92
C TYR A 428 -8.72 -13.78 13.96
N GLU A 429 -8.66 -12.79 14.83
CA GLU A 429 -9.73 -11.81 14.99
C GLU A 429 -9.18 -10.41 14.73
N PHE A 430 -9.91 -9.67 13.92
CA PHE A 430 -9.57 -8.31 13.56
C PHE A 430 -10.70 -7.40 14.03
N THR A 431 -10.35 -6.38 14.81
CA THR A 431 -11.32 -5.42 15.33
C THR A 431 -11.01 -4.05 14.78
N SER A 432 -12.01 -3.41 14.17
CA SER A 432 -11.92 -2.03 13.69
C SER A 432 -13.07 -1.20 14.25
N LYS A 433 -12.87 0.11 14.36
CA LYS A 433 -13.92 1.03 14.82
C LYS A 433 -15.03 1.10 13.78
N ARG A 434 -16.28 1.07 14.23
CA ARG A 434 -17.43 1.29 13.34
C ARG A 434 -17.51 2.77 12.95
N ILE A 435 -17.64 3.03 11.65
CA ILE A 435 -17.76 4.39 11.11
C ILE A 435 -19.21 4.61 10.70
N ALA A 436 -19.84 5.64 11.27
CA ALA A 436 -21.20 6.04 10.91
C ALA A 436 -21.18 6.78 9.56
N THR A 437 -21.41 6.05 8.47
CA THR A 437 -21.46 6.63 7.11
C THR A 437 -22.36 5.80 6.19
N ILE A 438 -22.87 6.45 5.15
CA ILE A 438 -23.61 5.80 4.05
C ILE A 438 -22.71 5.49 2.83
N ASN A 439 -21.45 5.93 2.88
CA ASN A 439 -20.46 5.70 1.84
C ASN A 439 -19.78 4.34 2.01
N THR A 440 -20.56 3.26 1.89
CA THR A 440 -20.10 1.88 2.13
C THR A 440 -20.27 0.97 0.90
N HIS A 441 -20.73 1.51 -0.23
CA HIS A 441 -20.87 0.76 -1.47
C HIS A 441 -19.50 0.31 -1.98
N GLY A 442 -19.37 -1.00 -2.24
CA GLY A 442 -18.12 -1.61 -2.70
C GLY A 442 -17.13 -2.03 -1.62
N THR A 443 -17.45 -1.87 -0.33
CA THR A 443 -16.58 -2.30 0.80
C THR A 443 -16.16 -3.76 0.70
N GLY A 444 -17.09 -4.68 0.39
CA GLY A 444 -16.79 -6.10 0.21
C GLY A 444 -15.82 -6.37 -0.94
N CYS A 445 -16.10 -5.83 -2.13
CA CYS A 445 -15.24 -5.97 -3.31
C CYS A 445 -13.83 -5.39 -3.06
N THR A 446 -13.78 -4.22 -2.43
CA THR A 446 -12.54 -3.54 -2.05
C THR A 446 -11.71 -4.40 -1.09
N LEU A 447 -12.34 -5.00 -0.06
CA LEU A 447 -11.64 -5.87 0.89
C LEU A 447 -11.04 -7.09 0.20
N ALA A 448 -11.83 -7.82 -0.58
CA ALA A 448 -11.37 -9.01 -1.30
C ALA A 448 -10.25 -8.67 -2.31
N SER A 449 -10.35 -7.51 -2.97
CA SER A 449 -9.34 -7.03 -3.91
C SER A 449 -8.05 -6.59 -3.20
N ALA A 450 -8.15 -5.95 -2.03
CA ALA A 450 -6.98 -5.62 -1.23
C ALA A 450 -6.27 -6.89 -0.70
N ILE A 451 -7.02 -7.90 -0.24
CA ILE A 451 -6.46 -9.21 0.14
C ILE A 451 -5.72 -9.83 -1.06
N SER A 452 -6.35 -9.82 -2.24
CA SER A 452 -5.73 -10.34 -3.47
C SER A 452 -4.43 -9.62 -3.81
N GLY A 453 -4.40 -8.29 -3.68
CA GLY A 453 -3.22 -7.48 -3.94
C GLY A 453 -2.08 -7.78 -2.96
N PHE A 454 -2.37 -7.91 -1.66
CA PHE A 454 -1.34 -8.26 -0.68
C PHE A 454 -0.84 -9.70 -0.84
N ILE A 455 -1.70 -10.67 -1.17
CA ILE A 455 -1.25 -12.04 -1.48
C ILE A 455 -0.35 -12.02 -2.74
N ALA A 456 -0.73 -11.27 -3.79
CA ALA A 456 0.09 -11.16 -5.00
C ALA A 456 1.47 -10.52 -4.74
N ARG A 457 1.57 -9.66 -3.70
CA ARG A 457 2.82 -9.06 -3.21
C ARG A 457 3.63 -9.98 -2.29
N GLY A 458 3.15 -11.19 -2.01
CA GLY A 458 3.87 -12.21 -1.23
C GLY A 458 3.58 -12.21 0.26
N TYR A 459 2.60 -11.45 0.76
CA TYR A 459 2.21 -11.51 2.17
C TYR A 459 1.48 -12.81 2.50
N SER A 460 1.60 -13.28 3.76
CA SER A 460 0.81 -14.41 4.25
C SER A 460 -0.68 -14.03 4.28
N VAL A 461 -1.59 -15.02 4.22
CA VAL A 461 -3.04 -14.74 4.22
C VAL A 461 -3.49 -13.95 5.46
N PRO A 462 -3.08 -14.29 6.70
CA PRO A 462 -3.40 -13.47 7.87
C PRO A 462 -2.91 -12.02 7.76
N ASP A 463 -1.67 -11.79 7.32
CA ASP A 463 -1.12 -10.44 7.19
C ASP A 463 -1.81 -9.65 6.06
N ALA A 464 -2.14 -10.33 4.96
CA ALA A 464 -2.88 -9.76 3.84
C ALA A 464 -4.29 -9.31 4.28
N VAL A 465 -4.97 -10.11 5.12
CA VAL A 465 -6.28 -9.77 5.68
C VAL A 465 -6.17 -8.57 6.62
N GLU A 466 -5.20 -8.55 7.55
CA GLU A 466 -5.01 -7.44 8.47
C GLU A 466 -4.78 -6.12 7.73
N ARG A 467 -3.86 -6.12 6.76
CA ARG A 467 -3.56 -4.95 5.94
C ARG A 467 -4.74 -4.50 5.08
N ALA A 468 -5.49 -5.46 4.52
CA ALA A 468 -6.68 -5.16 3.72
C ALA A 468 -7.81 -4.54 4.57
N ILE A 469 -8.00 -5.01 5.81
CA ILE A 469 -8.96 -4.41 6.76
C ILE A 469 -8.54 -2.98 7.09
N GLY A 470 -7.25 -2.75 7.37
CA GLY A 470 -6.72 -1.40 7.60
C GLY A 470 -6.94 -0.46 6.40
N TYR A 471 -6.65 -0.93 5.19
CA TYR A 471 -6.88 -0.18 3.95
C TYR A 471 -8.35 0.19 3.75
N VAL A 472 -9.27 -0.77 3.91
CA VAL A 472 -10.72 -0.53 3.76
C VAL A 472 -11.22 0.42 4.84
N HIS A 473 -10.73 0.30 6.08
CA HIS A 473 -11.07 1.21 7.15
C HIS A 473 -10.72 2.66 6.79
N GLU A 474 -9.48 2.90 6.34
CA GLU A 474 -9.03 4.22 5.89
C GLU A 474 -9.84 4.74 4.68
N ALA A 475 -10.15 3.86 3.73
CA ALA A 475 -11.00 4.21 2.60
C ALA A 475 -12.39 4.67 3.06
N ILE A 476 -13.00 3.98 4.04
CA ILE A 476 -14.31 4.37 4.61
C ILE A 476 -14.20 5.73 5.33
N VAL A 477 -13.15 5.94 6.15
CA VAL A 477 -12.92 7.22 6.86
C VAL A 477 -12.88 8.38 5.86
N ARG A 478 -12.06 8.25 4.81
CA ARG A 478 -11.88 9.29 3.78
C ARG A 478 -13.12 9.52 2.92
N SER A 479 -13.95 8.49 2.77
CA SER A 479 -15.20 8.58 2.01
C SER A 479 -16.32 9.25 2.80
N CYS A 480 -16.16 9.41 4.11
CA CYS A 480 -17.20 9.96 4.97
C CYS A 480 -17.59 11.37 4.52
N GLY A 481 -18.86 11.56 4.20
CA GLY A 481 -19.40 12.85 3.76
C GLY A 481 -19.10 13.21 2.30
N VAL A 482 -18.36 12.38 1.56
CA VAL A 482 -18.05 12.66 0.14
C VAL A 482 -19.34 12.54 -0.71
N PRO A 483 -19.77 13.61 -1.41
CA PRO A 483 -21.07 13.67 -2.08
C PRO A 483 -21.04 13.05 -3.49
N LEU A 484 -20.56 11.81 -3.61
CA LEU A 484 -20.57 11.08 -4.89
C LEU A 484 -21.95 10.47 -5.15
N GLY A 485 -22.72 11.12 -6.01
CA GLY A 485 -24.07 10.70 -6.38
C GLY A 485 -25.14 11.12 -5.37
N GLN A 486 -26.41 10.85 -5.72
CA GLN A 486 -27.57 11.31 -4.96
C GLN A 486 -28.31 10.19 -4.21
N GLY A 487 -27.97 8.93 -4.44
CA GLY A 487 -28.60 7.80 -3.77
C GLY A 487 -27.97 7.47 -2.42
N THR A 488 -28.47 6.39 -1.81
CA THR A 488 -28.08 5.91 -0.47
C THR A 488 -26.88 4.97 -0.49
N ASN A 489 -26.52 4.39 -1.65
CA ASN A 489 -25.36 3.52 -1.81
C ASN A 489 -24.19 4.29 -2.42
N ARG A 490 -23.53 5.12 -1.61
CA ARG A 490 -22.42 5.95 -2.09
C ARG A 490 -21.09 5.17 -2.04
N PRO A 491 -20.22 5.36 -3.04
CA PRO A 491 -18.99 4.57 -3.16
C PRO A 491 -17.91 5.00 -2.16
N LEU A 492 -16.94 4.10 -1.98
CA LEU A 492 -15.65 4.42 -1.37
C LEU A 492 -14.76 5.25 -2.30
N VAL A 493 -13.91 6.08 -1.70
CA VAL A 493 -12.72 6.68 -2.28
C VAL A 493 -11.59 5.69 -2.10
N HIS A 494 -11.23 5.01 -3.19
CA HIS A 494 -10.28 3.90 -3.17
C HIS A 494 -8.83 4.40 -3.06
N SER A 495 -8.51 5.55 -3.65
CA SER A 495 -7.16 6.10 -3.55
C SER A 495 -6.95 6.83 -2.22
N ILE A 496 -6.48 6.10 -1.22
CA ILE A 496 -6.17 6.62 0.12
C ILE A 496 -5.00 7.62 0.13
N ASN A 497 -4.14 7.61 -0.90
CA ASN A 497 -3.01 8.54 -1.02
C ASN A 497 -3.36 9.81 -1.82
N SER A 498 -4.52 9.86 -2.47
CA SER A 498 -4.96 11.04 -3.21
C SER A 498 -5.79 11.99 -2.32
N VAL A 499 -5.46 13.28 -2.37
CA VAL A 499 -6.21 14.32 -1.66
C VAL A 499 -7.28 14.88 -2.59
N TRP A 500 -8.54 14.49 -2.37
CA TRP A 500 -9.70 15.08 -3.06
C TRP A 500 -10.09 16.45 -2.48
N ALA A 501 -9.49 16.84 -1.34
CA ALA A 501 -9.81 18.05 -0.59
C ALA A 501 -9.44 19.37 -1.29
N ASN A 502 -8.79 19.33 -2.46
CA ASN A 502 -8.36 20.54 -3.19
C ASN A 502 -9.30 20.94 -4.35
N TYR A 503 -10.43 20.26 -4.54
CA TYR A 503 -11.37 20.53 -5.66
C TYR A 503 -12.58 21.40 -5.29
N SER A 504 -12.57 22.06 -4.13
CA SER A 504 -13.64 22.95 -3.65
C SER A 504 -13.38 24.42 -3.94
#